data_AF-A0A178IJK9-F1
#
_entry.id   AF-A0A178IJK9-F1
#
_cell.length_a   1.000
_cell.length_b   1.000
_cell.length_c   1.000
_cell.angle_alpha   90.00
_cell.angle_beta   90.00
_cell.angle_gamma   90.00
#
_symmetry.space_group_name_H-M   'P 1'
#
loop_
_entity.id
_entity.type
_entity.pdbx_description
1 polymer ?
#
loop_
_entity_poly.entity_id
_entity_poly.type
_entity_poly.pdbx_seq_one_letter_code
_entity_poly.pdbx_strand_id
1 'polypeptide(L)'
;MFLCPLLLWTGMLCGSPGAGGVDYYSDRVLVETTIDISDFRLRQVALSEIFSTIEKQTDLRFIYVASQLPLDATMSFESGDYITLARLFTAISAMVDITLLRHEKKIIVRSIAKHANGGDSRITRAAGSPNTQPISIA
;
A
#
# COMPACT_ATOMS: atom_id res chain seq x y z
N MET A 1 59.77 7.51 3.97
CA MET A 1 59.30 8.60 3.10
C MET A 1 58.06 8.09 2.37
N PHE A 2 56.91 8.71 2.67
CA PHE A 2 55.68 8.87 1.89
C PHE A 2 55.10 7.68 1.08
N LEU A 3 53.97 7.11 1.51
CA LEU A 3 52.58 7.51 1.17
C LEU A 3 52.28 7.46 -0.33
N CYS A 4 51.47 6.49 -0.74
CA CYS A 4 50.54 6.67 -1.86
C CYS A 4 49.33 5.71 -1.73
N PRO A 5 48.27 6.12 -1.01
CA PRO A 5 46.95 5.57 -1.18
C PRO A 5 46.21 6.47 -2.17
N LEU A 6 46.00 6.02 -3.41
CA LEU A 6 44.97 6.59 -4.27
C LEU A 6 43.96 5.49 -4.56
N LEU A 7 43.10 5.32 -3.57
CA LEU A 7 41.85 4.58 -3.63
C LEU A 7 41.00 5.14 -4.77
N LEU A 8 41.10 4.49 -5.92
CA LEU A 8 39.97 4.37 -6.83
C LEU A 8 38.91 3.51 -6.13
N TRP A 9 37.92 4.15 -5.52
CA TRP A 9 36.61 3.53 -5.35
C TRP A 9 35.51 4.57 -5.54
N THR A 10 35.34 4.89 -6.81
CA THR A 10 34.06 5.24 -7.40
C THR A 10 33.00 4.25 -6.96
N GLY A 11 31.85 4.76 -6.49
CA GLY A 11 30.58 4.04 -6.59
C GLY A 11 30.17 3.25 -5.36
N MET A 12 29.77 3.96 -4.30
CA MET A 12 28.58 3.53 -3.58
C MET A 12 27.59 4.70 -3.56
N LEU A 13 26.87 4.85 -4.68
CA LEU A 13 25.46 5.18 -4.58
C LEU A 13 24.85 4.05 -3.76
N CYS A 14 24.83 4.21 -2.43
CA CYS A 14 23.99 3.44 -1.56
C CYS A 14 22.56 3.83 -1.90
N GLY A 15 22.03 3.24 -2.97
CA GLY A 15 20.60 3.19 -3.22
C GLY A 15 20.04 2.35 -2.10
N SER A 16 19.62 2.99 -1.01
CA SER A 16 18.69 2.38 -0.08
C SER A 16 17.55 1.81 -0.90
N PRO A 17 17.22 0.50 -0.83
CA PRO A 17 15.96 0.01 -1.36
C PRO A 17 14.87 0.57 -0.45
N GLY A 18 14.55 1.85 -0.62
CA GLY A 18 13.41 2.48 -0.01
C GLY A 18 12.16 1.82 -0.58
N ALA A 19 11.35 1.24 0.29
CA ALA A 19 10.06 0.65 -0.01
C ALA A 19 10.11 -0.48 -1.06
N GLY A 20 10.39 -1.70 -0.61
CA GLY A 20 10.01 -2.91 -1.35
C GLY A 20 8.49 -3.04 -1.44
N GLY A 21 7.88 -2.24 -2.32
CA GLY A 21 6.47 -2.36 -2.68
C GLY A 21 6.26 -3.60 -3.53
N VAL A 22 5.08 -4.20 -3.43
CA VAL A 22 4.71 -5.32 -4.32
C VAL A 22 4.44 -4.76 -5.71
N ASP A 23 5.15 -5.30 -6.70
CA ASP A 23 4.88 -4.99 -8.11
C ASP A 23 3.69 -5.83 -8.61
N TYR A 24 2.49 -5.24 -8.49
CA TYR A 24 1.25 -5.87 -8.96
C TYR A 24 1.16 -6.00 -10.49
N TYR A 25 1.95 -5.25 -11.25
CA TYR A 25 1.93 -5.31 -12.72
C TYR A 25 2.73 -6.49 -13.27
N SER A 26 3.59 -7.12 -12.44
CA SER A 26 4.26 -8.37 -12.79
C SER A 26 3.31 -9.58 -12.82
N ASP A 27 2.13 -9.47 -12.17
CA ASP A 27 1.14 -10.54 -12.11
C ASP A 27 0.11 -10.42 -13.23
N ARG A 28 0.23 -11.29 -14.24
CA ARG A 28 -0.65 -11.32 -15.41
C ARG A 28 -2.13 -11.38 -15.06
N VAL A 29 -2.51 -12.16 -14.04
CA VAL A 29 -3.92 -12.28 -13.63
C VAL A 29 -4.45 -10.95 -13.12
N LEU A 30 -3.65 -10.23 -12.33
CA LEU A 30 -4.06 -8.93 -11.79
C LEU A 30 -4.11 -7.84 -12.87
N VAL A 31 -3.25 -7.92 -13.88
CA VAL A 31 -3.23 -6.98 -15.01
C VAL A 31 -4.42 -7.19 -15.95
N GLU A 32 -4.78 -8.44 -16.24
CA GLU A 32 -5.86 -8.76 -17.18
C GLU A 32 -7.25 -8.74 -16.52
N THR A 33 -7.34 -8.99 -15.21
CA THR A 33 -8.63 -8.99 -14.51
C THR A 33 -9.10 -7.55 -14.26
N THR A 34 -10.26 -7.24 -14.81
CA THR A 34 -10.93 -5.94 -14.66
C THR A 34 -12.20 -6.11 -13.85
N ILE A 35 -12.48 -5.15 -12.97
CA ILE A 35 -13.74 -5.08 -12.21
C ILE A 35 -14.52 -3.82 -12.59
N ASP A 36 -15.83 -3.90 -12.50
CA ASP A 36 -16.75 -2.77 -12.61
C ASP A 36 -16.82 -2.03 -11.27
N ILE A 37 -16.58 -0.72 -11.31
CA ILE A 37 -16.58 0.22 -10.18
C ILE A 37 -17.58 1.37 -10.38
N SER A 38 -18.49 1.26 -11.33
CA SER A 38 -19.48 2.30 -11.65
C SER A 38 -20.26 2.75 -10.42
N ASP A 39 -20.64 1.80 -9.56
CA ASP A 39 -21.40 2.04 -8.32
C ASP A 39 -20.60 2.80 -7.25
N PHE A 40 -19.27 2.87 -7.38
CA PHE A 40 -18.40 3.54 -6.42
C PHE A 40 -18.21 5.03 -6.71
N ARG A 41 -18.54 5.49 -7.92
CA ARG A 41 -18.23 6.86 -8.37
C ARG A 41 -18.96 7.96 -7.60
N LEU A 42 -20.12 7.64 -7.04
CA LEU A 42 -21.01 8.62 -6.41
C LEU A 42 -20.81 8.73 -4.89
N ARG A 43 -19.89 7.96 -4.31
CA ARG A 43 -19.71 7.90 -2.86
C ARG A 43 -18.31 7.47 -2.45
N GLN A 44 -18.02 7.67 -1.17
CA GLN A 44 -16.90 7.01 -0.53
C GLN A 44 -17.25 5.55 -0.27
N VAL A 45 -16.29 4.65 -0.53
CA VAL A 45 -16.47 3.20 -0.42
C VAL A 45 -15.42 2.64 0.52
N ALA A 46 -15.83 1.82 1.48
CA ALA A 46 -14.92 1.18 2.41
C ALA A 46 -14.09 0.08 1.71
N LEU A 47 -12.86 -0.14 2.16
CA LEU A 47 -12.00 -1.21 1.62
C LEU A 47 -12.66 -2.59 1.71
N SER A 48 -13.37 -2.88 2.81
CA SER A 48 -14.17 -4.10 2.95
C SER A 48 -15.20 -4.29 1.83
N GLU A 49 -15.85 -3.21 1.40
CA GLU A 49 -16.84 -3.23 0.32
C GLU A 49 -16.18 -3.41 -1.05
N ILE A 50 -15.03 -2.78 -1.28
CA ILE A 50 -14.21 -2.96 -2.48
C ILE A 50 -13.79 -4.43 -2.59
N PHE A 51 -13.25 -5.02 -1.51
CA PHE A 51 -12.84 -6.42 -1.50
C PHE A 51 -14.03 -7.36 -1.73
N SER A 52 -15.17 -7.11 -1.07
CA SER A 52 -16.40 -7.89 -1.31
C SER A 52 -16.85 -7.83 -2.77
N THR A 53 -16.70 -6.69 -3.42
CA THR A 53 -17.07 -6.52 -4.84
C THR A 53 -16.14 -7.30 -5.75
N ILE A 54 -14.83 -7.31 -5.47
CA ILE A 54 -13.87 -8.14 -6.19
C ILE A 54 -14.22 -9.62 -6.05
N GLU A 55 -14.55 -10.10 -4.85
CA GLU A 55 -14.94 -11.51 -4.64
C GLU A 55 -16.25 -11.89 -5.34
N LYS A 56 -17.16 -10.92 -5.57
CA LYS A 56 -18.42 -11.17 -6.29
C LYS A 56 -18.22 -11.23 -7.80
N GLN A 57 -17.35 -10.38 -8.34
CA GLN A 57 -17.13 -10.26 -9.78
C GLN A 57 -16.03 -11.21 -10.29
N THR A 58 -15.24 -11.80 -9.40
CA THR A 58 -14.10 -12.65 -9.75
C THR A 58 -14.08 -13.94 -8.94
N ASP A 59 -13.24 -14.89 -9.35
CA ASP A 59 -13.00 -16.14 -8.62
C ASP A 59 -12.02 -15.99 -7.44
N LEU A 60 -11.65 -14.76 -7.08
CA LEU A 60 -10.68 -14.49 -6.02
C LEU A 60 -11.32 -14.49 -4.64
N ARG A 61 -10.53 -14.89 -3.63
CA ARG A 61 -10.93 -14.90 -2.22
C ARG A 61 -9.90 -14.16 -1.36
N PHE A 62 -10.35 -13.27 -0.48
CA PHE A 62 -9.47 -12.52 0.41
C PHE A 62 -9.25 -13.29 1.72
N ILE A 63 -7.98 -13.36 2.14
CA ILE A 63 -7.56 -13.95 3.40
C ILE A 63 -6.84 -12.88 4.21
N TYR A 64 -7.42 -12.53 5.35
CA TYR A 64 -6.91 -11.50 6.24
C TYR A 64 -5.99 -12.13 7.30
N VAL A 65 -4.72 -11.72 7.33
CA VAL A 65 -3.70 -12.34 8.21
C VAL A 65 -3.44 -11.52 9.49
N ALA A 66 -3.96 -10.28 9.57
CA ALA A 66 -3.76 -9.40 10.72
C ALA A 66 -5.10 -8.96 11.34
N SER A 67 -5.13 -8.85 12.65
CA SER A 67 -6.31 -8.42 13.42
C SER A 67 -6.67 -6.94 13.23
N GLN A 68 -5.72 -6.13 12.74
CA GLN A 68 -5.84 -4.68 12.60
C GLN A 68 -5.61 -4.27 11.14
N LEU A 69 -6.48 -4.74 10.25
CA LEU A 69 -6.53 -4.22 8.89
C LEU A 69 -7.50 -3.03 8.83
N PRO A 70 -7.15 -1.94 8.12
CA PRO A 70 -7.99 -0.75 8.01
C PRO A 70 -9.16 -1.00 7.02
N LEU A 71 -10.00 -2.00 7.27
CA LEU A 71 -11.09 -2.41 6.37
C LEU A 71 -12.22 -1.36 6.29
N ASP A 72 -12.24 -0.43 7.24
CA ASP A 72 -13.11 0.73 7.33
C ASP A 72 -12.55 1.97 6.63
N ALA A 73 -11.27 1.97 6.23
CA ALA A 73 -10.71 3.05 5.43
C ALA A 73 -11.49 3.20 4.12
N THR A 74 -11.80 4.44 3.77
CA THR A 74 -12.63 4.76 2.61
C THR A 74 -11.83 5.32 1.45
N MET A 75 -12.31 5.07 0.24
CA MET A 75 -11.76 5.57 -1.02
C MET A 75 -12.87 6.17 -1.88
N SER A 76 -12.56 7.21 -2.62
CA SER A 76 -13.41 7.77 -3.68
C SER A 76 -12.80 7.50 -5.05
N PHE A 77 -13.65 7.27 -6.05
CA PHE A 77 -13.24 7.05 -7.43
C PHE A 77 -13.73 8.21 -8.29
N GLU A 78 -12.80 9.00 -8.82
CA GLU A 78 -13.14 10.22 -9.57
C GLU A 78 -13.55 9.93 -11.03
N SER A 79 -12.98 8.90 -11.64
CA SER A 79 -13.23 8.57 -13.04
C SER A 79 -12.99 7.09 -13.35
N GLY A 80 -13.61 6.64 -14.45
CA GLY A 80 -13.56 5.25 -14.92
C GLY A 80 -14.68 4.41 -14.32
N ASP A 81 -15.33 3.64 -15.17
CA ASP A 81 -16.35 2.65 -14.78
C ASP A 81 -15.70 1.28 -14.52
N TYR A 82 -14.45 1.09 -14.98
CA TYR A 82 -13.72 -0.15 -14.88
C TYR A 82 -12.27 0.10 -14.45
N ILE A 83 -11.72 -0.83 -13.68
CA ILE A 83 -10.32 -0.78 -13.23
C ILE A 83 -9.71 -2.18 -13.18
N THR A 84 -8.44 -2.31 -13.56
CA THR A 84 -7.70 -3.57 -13.41
C THR A 84 -7.32 -3.79 -11.95
N LEU A 85 -7.27 -5.06 -11.52
CA LEU A 85 -6.89 -5.38 -10.15
C LEU A 85 -5.47 -4.91 -9.80
N ALA A 86 -4.54 -4.96 -10.76
CA ALA A 86 -3.18 -4.44 -10.56
C ALA A 86 -3.19 -2.96 -10.20
N ARG A 87 -3.92 -2.14 -10.98
CA ARG A 87 -4.03 -0.69 -10.73
C ARG A 87 -4.72 -0.40 -9.40
N LEU A 88 -5.80 -1.12 -9.09
CA LEU A 88 -6.53 -0.96 -7.85
C LEU A 88 -5.68 -1.33 -6.63
N PHE A 89 -4.96 -2.46 -6.67
CA PHE A 89 -4.11 -2.90 -5.56
C PHE A 89 -2.93 -1.97 -5.33
N THR A 90 -2.31 -1.45 -6.41
CA THR A 90 -1.32 -0.38 -6.30
C THR A 90 -1.88 0.80 -5.55
N ALA A 91 -3.05 1.32 -5.94
CA ALA A 91 -3.67 2.47 -5.31
C ALA A 91 -3.99 2.22 -3.82
N ILE A 92 -4.60 1.07 -3.51
CA ILE A 92 -4.92 0.69 -2.12
C ILE A 92 -3.65 0.62 -1.27
N SER A 93 -2.61 -0.09 -1.73
CA SER A 93 -1.35 -0.23 -0.97
C SER A 93 -0.57 1.08 -0.81
N ALA A 94 -0.81 2.07 -1.68
CA ALA A 94 -0.21 3.39 -1.56
C ALA A 94 -0.95 4.27 -0.54
N MET A 95 -2.26 4.06 -0.35
CA MET A 95 -3.08 4.82 0.60
C MET A 95 -3.06 4.26 2.01
N VAL A 96 -3.07 2.93 2.13
CA VAL A 96 -3.10 2.23 3.41
C VAL A 96 -1.88 1.34 3.54
N ASP A 97 -1.34 1.23 4.75
CA ASP A 97 -0.17 0.40 5.09
C ASP A 97 -0.53 -1.10 5.04
N ILE A 98 -0.96 -1.59 3.89
CA ILE A 98 -1.26 -3.00 3.62
C ILE A 98 -0.60 -3.48 2.34
N THR A 99 -0.34 -4.77 2.29
CA THR A 99 0.13 -5.49 1.11
C THR A 99 -0.88 -6.56 0.73
N LEU A 100 -1.16 -6.66 -0.57
CA LEU A 100 -1.99 -7.72 -1.14
C LEU A 100 -1.08 -8.70 -1.89
N LEU A 101 -1.15 -9.98 -1.58
CA LEU A 101 -0.33 -11.00 -2.24
C LEU A 101 -1.22 -12.05 -2.86
N ARG A 102 -1.14 -12.25 -4.18
CA ARG A 102 -1.87 -13.33 -4.83
C ARG A 102 -1.13 -14.65 -4.70
N HIS A 103 -1.86 -15.67 -4.25
CA HIS A 103 -1.47 -17.07 -4.34
C HIS A 103 -2.61 -17.83 -4.99
N GLU A 104 -2.47 -18.16 -6.27
CA GLU A 104 -3.52 -18.77 -7.09
C GLU A 104 -4.81 -17.91 -7.08
N LYS A 105 -5.91 -18.44 -6.51
CA LYS A 105 -7.21 -17.77 -6.35
C LYS A 105 -7.37 -17.03 -5.02
N LYS A 106 -6.31 -16.93 -4.21
CA LYS A 106 -6.35 -16.30 -2.89
C LYS A 106 -5.57 -14.99 -2.92
N ILE A 107 -6.14 -13.92 -2.37
CA ILE A 107 -5.48 -12.65 -2.09
C ILE A 107 -5.23 -12.57 -0.60
N ILE A 108 -3.97 -12.66 -0.20
CA ILE A 108 -3.56 -12.57 1.19
C ILE A 108 -3.33 -11.10 1.51
N VAL A 109 -4.11 -10.55 2.45
CA VAL A 109 -4.00 -9.16 2.90
C VAL A 109 -3.23 -9.12 4.22
N ARG A 110 -2.15 -8.34 4.24
CA ARG A 110 -1.26 -8.19 5.39
C ARG A 110 -1.05 -6.72 5.69
N SER A 111 -1.00 -6.34 6.96
CA SER A 111 -0.51 -5.01 7.34
C SER A 111 1.00 -4.96 7.14
N ILE A 112 1.48 -3.83 6.62
CA ILE A 112 2.90 -3.51 6.62
C ILE A 112 3.19 -3.02 8.03
N ALA A 113 3.64 -3.91 8.91
CA ALA A 113 4.14 -3.50 10.21
C ALA A 113 5.31 -2.53 9.98
N LYS A 114 5.11 -1.24 10.26
CA LYS A 114 6.25 -0.33 10.41
C LYS A 114 7.12 -0.97 11.49
N HIS A 115 8.36 -1.31 11.15
CA HIS A 115 9.37 -1.64 12.15
C HIS A 115 9.36 -0.50 13.18
N ALA A 116 8.78 -0.76 14.35
CA ALA A 116 9.01 0.04 15.53
C ALA A 116 10.48 -0.15 15.86
N ASN A 117 11.33 0.72 15.31
CA ASN A 117 12.72 0.82 15.73
C ASN A 117 12.67 1.38 17.15
N GLY A 118 12.80 0.49 18.13
CA GLY A 118 12.97 0.82 19.53
C GLY A 118 14.24 1.62 19.74
N GLY A 119 14.13 2.94 19.59
CA GLY A 119 15.08 3.91 20.10
C GLY A 119 14.50 4.50 21.37
N ASP A 120 14.79 3.88 22.51
CA ASP A 120 14.61 4.48 23.83
C ASP A 120 15.38 5.81 23.86
N SER A 121 14.66 6.91 23.83
CA SER A 121 15.19 8.24 24.12
C SER A 121 14.14 8.97 24.92
N ARG A 122 14.09 8.58 26.19
CA ARG A 122 13.67 9.36 27.34
C ARG A 122 13.99 10.85 27.15
N ILE A 123 13.04 11.65 26.65
CA ILE A 123 13.00 13.10 26.89
C ILE A 123 11.57 13.51 27.25
N THR A 124 11.48 14.04 28.46
CA THR A 124 10.30 14.51 29.17
C THR A 124 9.73 15.82 28.56
N ARG A 125 8.40 15.98 28.72
CA ARG A 125 7.60 17.23 28.90
C ARG A 125 6.80 17.83 27.72
N ALA A 126 5.47 17.79 27.95
CA ALA A 126 4.51 18.91 28.00
C ALA A 126 3.58 19.18 26.79
N ALA A 127 2.31 18.84 26.99
CA ALA A 127 1.05 19.54 26.67
C ALA A 127 0.89 20.35 25.37
N GLY A 128 -0.11 19.97 24.55
CA GLY A 128 -0.72 20.81 23.52
C GLY A 128 -1.69 20.04 22.60
N SER A 129 -2.95 20.49 22.53
CA SER A 129 -4.12 19.90 21.83
C SER A 129 -3.98 19.81 20.28
N PRO A 130 -4.77 18.97 19.57
CA PRO A 130 -4.54 18.66 18.16
C PRO A 130 -5.22 19.67 17.22
N ASN A 131 -4.51 20.08 16.17
CA ASN A 131 -5.09 20.83 15.06
C ASN A 131 -5.08 19.95 13.80
N THR A 132 -6.28 19.49 13.41
CA THR A 132 -6.53 18.68 12.21
C THR A 132 -6.57 19.58 10.99
N GLN A 133 -5.73 19.32 9.98
CA GLN A 133 -5.87 19.91 8.65
C GLN A 133 -6.10 18.81 7.60
N PRO A 134 -7.12 18.94 6.72
CA PRO A 134 -7.33 18.03 5.60
C PRO A 134 -6.37 18.35 4.45
N ILE A 135 -5.79 17.32 3.82
CA ILE A 135 -4.93 17.46 2.64
C ILE A 135 -5.77 17.05 1.41
N SER A 136 -5.91 17.99 0.47
CA SER A 136 -6.50 17.79 -0.85
C SER A 136 -5.44 17.30 -1.83
N ILE A 137 -5.77 16.38 -2.73
CA ILE A 137 -4.90 15.98 -3.84
C ILE A 137 -5.68 16.15 -5.14
N ALA A 138 -5.04 16.75 -6.13
CA ALA A 138 -5.55 17.04 -7.48
C ALA A 138 -4.87 16.14 -8.52
#